data_AF-A0A9Q8VET6-F1
#
_entry.id   AF-A0A9Q8VET6-F1
#
_cell.length_a   1.000
_cell.length_b   1.000
_cell.length_c   1.000
_cell.angle_alpha   90.00
_cell.angle_beta   90.00
_cell.angle_gamma   90.00
#
_symmetry.space_group_name_H-M   'P 1'
#
loop_
_entity.id
_entity.type
_entity.pdbx_description
1 polymer ?
#
loop_
_entity_poly.entity_id
_entity_poly.type
_entity_poly.pdbx_seq_one_letter_code
_entity_poly.pdbx_strand_id
1 'polypeptide(L)'
;MAESKGLVRDLDKLDVQLDNLEDALGPLLEGLDERASQLPLLDRAKLFSLSAYAIESLLFASLKLQGTDAQSHAVFTELKRVQQYFAKIKGVEEPEPQGQRSTTVNQEAAARILKADLADNKALSAKLAEKIAEERAKALLKSVEGGSGKKSKRAADDSASAGEASTDQGGKKKKHKHGKKSRR
;
A
#
# COMPACT_ATOMS: atom_id res chain seq x y z
N MET A 1 -0.86 -37.02 38.49
CA MET A 1 -1.48 -36.17 39.55
C MET A 1 -1.17 -34.68 39.39
N ALA A 2 0.04 -34.26 39.02
CA ALA A 2 0.33 -32.83 38.79
C ALA A 2 -0.28 -32.30 37.48
N GLU A 3 -0.21 -33.07 36.39
CA GLU A 3 -0.77 -32.68 35.09
C GLU A 3 -2.30 -32.54 35.11
N SER A 4 -3.00 -33.45 35.80
CA SER A 4 -4.45 -33.37 35.96
C SER A 4 -4.88 -32.11 36.74
N LYS A 5 -4.08 -31.68 37.71
CA LYS A 5 -4.34 -30.46 38.48
C LYS A 5 -4.08 -29.19 37.65
N GLY A 6 -3.16 -29.25 36.69
CA GLY A 6 -2.95 -28.18 35.70
C GLY A 6 -4.15 -28.04 34.77
N LEU A 7 -4.62 -29.16 34.20
CA LEU A 7 -5.76 -29.17 33.29
C LEU A 7 -7.05 -28.62 33.94
N VAL A 8 -7.34 -29.02 35.18
CA VAL A 8 -8.50 -28.51 35.92
C VAL A 8 -8.43 -26.99 36.08
N ARG A 9 -7.25 -26.44 36.35
CA ARG A 9 -7.07 -24.98 36.44
C ARG A 9 -7.30 -24.25 35.12
N ASP A 10 -6.86 -24.85 34.02
CA ASP A 10 -7.07 -24.28 32.68
C ASP A 10 -8.55 -24.32 32.29
N LEU A 11 -9.29 -25.35 32.70
CA LEU A 11 -10.74 -25.43 32.53
C LEU A 11 -11.48 -24.40 33.39
N ASP A 12 -11.15 -24.27 34.67
CA ASP A 12 -11.75 -23.26 35.56
C ASP A 12 -11.50 -21.84 35.00
N LYS A 13 -10.31 -21.62 34.44
CA LYS A 13 -9.97 -20.35 33.78
C LYS A 13 -10.79 -20.13 32.52
N LEU A 14 -10.97 -21.15 31.69
CA LEU A 14 -11.76 -21.06 30.47
C LEU A 14 -13.23 -20.75 30.80
N ASP A 15 -13.78 -21.38 31.83
CA ASP A 15 -15.15 -21.16 32.31
C ASP A 15 -15.38 -19.68 32.66
N VAL A 16 -14.52 -19.12 33.53
CA VAL A 16 -14.56 -17.70 33.88
C VAL A 16 -14.38 -16.80 32.66
N GLN A 17 -13.54 -17.18 31.70
CA GLN A 17 -13.36 -16.40 30.46
C GLN A 17 -14.60 -16.40 29.57
N LEU A 18 -15.36 -17.50 29.55
CA LEU A 18 -16.62 -17.61 28.81
C LEU A 18 -17.72 -16.79 29.47
N ASP A 19 -17.86 -16.84 30.79
CA ASP A 19 -18.84 -16.03 31.53
C ASP A 19 -18.63 -14.53 31.26
N ASN A 20 -17.39 -14.05 31.41
CA ASN A 20 -17.05 -12.65 31.14
C ASN A 20 -17.31 -12.25 29.67
N LEU A 21 -17.14 -13.20 28.74
CA LEU A 21 -17.39 -12.96 27.32
C LEU A 21 -18.89 -12.89 27.03
N GLU A 22 -19.69 -13.75 27.65
CA GLU A 22 -21.15 -13.75 27.54
C GLU A 22 -21.72 -12.43 28.07
N ASP A 23 -21.26 -11.96 29.23
CA ASP A 23 -21.64 -10.66 29.79
C ASP A 23 -21.27 -9.50 28.84
N ALA A 24 -20.07 -9.53 28.25
CA ALA A 24 -19.61 -8.50 27.34
C ALA A 24 -20.37 -8.50 25.99
N LEU A 25 -20.76 -9.67 25.50
CA LEU A 25 -21.48 -9.84 24.23
C LEU A 25 -22.99 -9.66 24.37
N GLY A 26 -23.57 -9.85 25.56
CA GLY A 26 -25.01 -9.73 25.82
C GLY A 26 -25.65 -8.50 25.17
N PRO A 27 -25.13 -7.28 25.40
CA PRO A 27 -25.67 -6.06 24.78
C PRO A 27 -25.60 -6.03 23.25
N LEU A 28 -24.67 -6.77 22.64
CA LEU A 28 -24.52 -6.86 21.19
C LEU A 28 -25.45 -7.91 20.57
N LEU A 29 -25.81 -8.95 21.32
CA LEU A 29 -26.72 -10.00 20.84
C LEU A 29 -28.15 -9.47 20.65
N GLU A 30 -28.59 -8.57 21.52
CA GLU A 30 -29.93 -7.97 21.47
C GLU A 30 -29.90 -6.58 20.82
N GLY A 31 -29.90 -6.51 19.48
CA GLY A 31 -30.05 -5.23 18.74
C GLY A 31 -28.76 -4.65 18.18
N LEU A 32 -27.88 -5.51 17.63
CA LEU A 32 -26.67 -5.08 16.92
C LEU A 32 -26.98 -4.07 15.80
N ASP A 33 -28.00 -4.35 14.99
CA ASP A 33 -28.35 -3.52 13.83
C ASP A 33 -28.84 -2.12 14.24
N GLU A 34 -29.64 -2.04 15.30
CA GLU A 34 -30.14 -0.77 15.83
C GLU A 34 -28.98 0.09 16.34
N ARG A 35 -28.07 -0.49 17.14
CA ARG A 35 -26.88 0.22 17.64
C ARG A 35 -25.95 0.60 16.49
N ALA A 36 -25.74 -0.30 15.54
CA ALA A 36 -24.93 -0.04 14.35
C ALA A 36 -25.50 1.11 13.50
N SER A 37 -26.81 1.27 13.45
CA SER A 37 -27.47 2.35 12.68
C SER A 37 -27.27 3.74 13.29
N GLN A 38 -27.03 3.83 14.59
CA GLN A 38 -26.81 5.08 15.32
C GLN A 38 -25.35 5.57 15.24
N LEU A 39 -24.44 4.72 14.76
CA LEU A 39 -23.01 5.03 14.70
C LEU A 39 -22.62 5.69 13.38
N PRO A 40 -21.62 6.60 13.40
CA PRO A 40 -20.96 7.08 12.19
C PRO A 40 -20.41 5.92 11.35
N LEU A 41 -20.28 6.13 10.04
CA LEU A 41 -19.89 5.08 9.08
C LEU A 41 -18.61 4.32 9.48
N LEU A 42 -17.60 5.04 9.98
CA LEU A 42 -16.32 4.47 10.39
C LEU A 42 -16.47 3.59 11.64
N ASP A 43 -17.20 4.06 12.64
CA ASP A 43 -17.44 3.32 13.87
C ASP A 43 -18.34 2.11 13.64
N ARG A 44 -19.32 2.24 12.75
CA ARG A 44 -20.15 1.13 12.28
C ARG A 44 -19.30 0.03 11.63
N ALA A 45 -18.31 0.40 10.80
CA ALA A 45 -17.40 -0.56 10.18
C ALA A 45 -16.50 -1.26 11.22
N LYS A 46 -16.01 -0.52 12.22
CA LYS A 46 -15.25 -1.07 13.35
C LYS A 46 -16.08 -2.08 14.15
N LEU A 47 -17.31 -1.72 14.49
CA LEU A 47 -18.25 -2.56 15.21
C LEU A 47 -18.44 -3.91 14.50
N PHE A 48 -18.85 -3.90 13.23
CA PHE A 48 -19.08 -5.14 12.49
C PHE A 48 -17.80 -5.97 12.28
N SER A 49 -16.65 -5.32 12.07
CA SER A 49 -15.37 -6.04 11.92
C SER A 49 -14.95 -6.72 13.22
N LEU A 50 -15.16 -6.07 14.37
CA LEU A 50 -14.93 -6.66 15.69
C LEU A 50 -15.92 -7.78 16.01
N SER A 51 -17.20 -7.61 15.65
CA SER A 51 -18.20 -8.68 15.81
C SER A 51 -17.85 -9.91 14.98
N ALA A 52 -17.47 -9.73 13.71
CA ALA A 52 -17.01 -10.83 12.87
C ALA A 52 -15.76 -11.52 13.45
N TYR A 53 -14.78 -10.73 13.92
CA TYR A 53 -13.60 -11.25 14.60
C TYR A 53 -13.94 -12.10 15.83
N ALA A 54 -14.88 -11.66 16.66
CA ALA A 54 -15.30 -12.38 17.85
C ALA A 54 -15.95 -13.74 17.48
N ILE A 55 -16.85 -13.75 16.50
CA ILE A 55 -17.52 -14.97 16.02
C ILE A 55 -16.50 -15.97 15.46
N GLU A 56 -15.62 -15.52 14.58
CA GLU A 56 -14.61 -16.39 13.98
C GLU A 56 -13.59 -16.91 15.00
N SER A 57 -13.24 -16.08 15.99
CA SER A 57 -12.34 -16.49 17.08
C SER A 57 -12.98 -17.54 17.99
N LEU A 58 -14.28 -17.41 18.28
CA LEU A 58 -15.05 -18.41 19.02
C LEU A 58 -15.15 -19.73 18.26
N LEU A 59 -15.43 -19.66 16.95
CA LEU A 59 -15.47 -20.85 16.10
C LEU A 59 -14.09 -21.52 15.97
N PHE A 60 -13.03 -20.71 15.91
CA PHE A 60 -11.66 -21.22 15.94
C PHE A 60 -11.35 -21.92 17.27
N ALA A 61 -11.76 -21.34 18.40
CA ALA A 61 -11.59 -21.95 19.71
C ALA A 61 -12.37 -23.26 19.85
N SER A 62 -13.63 -23.32 19.38
CA SER A 62 -14.44 -24.54 19.43
C SER A 62 -13.84 -25.68 18.60
N LEU A 63 -13.30 -25.39 17.41
CA LEU A 63 -12.62 -26.38 16.57
C LEU A 63 -11.36 -26.94 17.26
N LYS A 64 -10.62 -26.09 17.98
CA LYS A 64 -9.46 -26.53 18.76
C LYS A 64 -9.86 -27.43 19.92
N LEU A 65 -10.97 -27.14 20.61
CA LEU A 65 -11.49 -28.00 21.67
C LEU A 65 -11.96 -29.37 21.16
N GLN A 66 -12.46 -29.42 19.92
CA GLN A 66 -12.83 -30.67 19.24
C GLN A 66 -11.60 -31.47 18.74
N GLY A 67 -10.37 -30.96 18.91
CA GLY A 67 -9.15 -31.61 18.45
C GLY A 67 -8.94 -31.53 16.94
N THR A 68 -9.69 -30.68 16.23
CA THR A 68 -9.50 -30.44 14.79
C THR A 68 -8.34 -29.46 14.57
N ASP A 69 -7.56 -29.66 13.51
CA ASP A 69 -6.55 -28.69 13.12
C ASP A 69 -7.20 -27.41 12.57
N ALA A 70 -7.36 -26.43 13.44
CA ALA A 70 -8.01 -25.17 13.11
C ALA A 70 -7.20 -24.31 12.11
N GLN A 71 -5.91 -24.60 11.87
CA GLN A 71 -5.08 -23.85 10.92
C GLN A 71 -5.30 -24.28 9.47
N SER A 72 -5.56 -25.56 9.23
CA SER A 72 -5.96 -26.07 7.91
C SER A 72 -7.45 -25.86 7.61
N HIS A 73 -8.24 -25.53 8.63
CA HIS A 73 -9.66 -25.27 8.50
C HIS A 73 -9.97 -23.93 7.81
N ALA A 74 -11.10 -23.85 7.10
CA ALA A 74 -11.55 -22.65 6.38
C ALA A 74 -11.69 -21.40 7.27
N VAL A 75 -11.94 -21.60 8.58
CA VAL A 75 -12.01 -20.53 9.59
C VAL A 75 -10.73 -19.71 9.66
N PHE A 76 -9.56 -20.32 9.43
CA PHE A 76 -8.30 -19.58 9.41
C PHE A 76 -8.21 -18.61 8.21
N THR A 77 -8.86 -18.95 7.10
CA THR A 77 -8.98 -18.06 5.93
C THR A 77 -9.87 -16.86 6.26
N GLU A 78 -10.99 -17.08 6.94
CA GLU A 78 -11.87 -15.99 7.38
C GLU A 78 -11.15 -15.07 8.40
N LEU A 79 -10.38 -15.62 9.34
CA LEU A 79 -9.58 -14.80 10.26
C LEU A 79 -8.57 -13.89 9.52
N LYS A 80 -7.93 -14.40 8.46
CA LYS A 80 -7.07 -13.57 7.59
C LYS A 80 -7.86 -12.49 6.86
N ARG A 81 -9.08 -12.79 6.44
CA ARG A 81 -9.97 -11.83 5.80
C ARG A 81 -10.38 -10.72 6.76
N VAL A 82 -10.70 -11.04 8.03
CA VAL A 82 -10.96 -10.04 9.08
C VAL A 82 -9.73 -9.17 9.34
N GLN A 83 -8.52 -9.74 9.38
CA GLN A 83 -7.28 -8.95 9.48
C GLN A 83 -7.12 -7.94 8.34
N GLN A 84 -7.49 -8.32 7.10
CA GLN A 84 -7.48 -7.40 5.97
C GLN A 84 -8.49 -6.26 6.15
N TYR A 85 -9.67 -6.52 6.74
CA TYR A 85 -10.63 -5.46 7.04
C TYR A 85 -10.12 -4.49 8.11
N PHE A 86 -9.45 -4.99 9.17
CA PHE A 86 -8.79 -4.10 10.13
C PHE A 86 -7.70 -3.24 9.47
N ALA A 87 -6.92 -3.79 8.54
CA ALA A 87 -5.94 -3.01 7.79
C ALA A 87 -6.59 -1.90 6.95
N LYS A 88 -7.73 -2.20 6.30
CA LYS A 88 -8.50 -1.20 5.55
C LYS A 88 -9.05 -0.08 6.44
N ILE A 89 -9.61 -0.44 7.60
CA ILE A 89 -10.14 0.52 8.57
C ILE A 89 -9.01 1.42 9.08
N LYS A 90 -7.88 0.84 9.48
CA LYS A 90 -6.69 1.58 9.92
C LYS A 90 -6.19 2.53 8.85
N GLY A 91 -6.13 2.10 7.59
CA GLY A 91 -5.71 2.96 6.47
C GLY A 91 -6.64 4.15 6.20
N VAL A 92 -7.91 4.08 6.62
CA VAL A 92 -8.86 5.20 6.55
C VAL A 92 -8.75 6.10 7.77
N GLU A 93 -8.55 5.52 8.95
CA GLU A 93 -8.44 6.24 10.23
C GLU A 93 -7.13 7.02 10.33
N GLU A 94 -6.03 6.41 9.94
CA GLU A 94 -4.69 6.99 9.87
C GLU A 94 -4.24 6.98 8.41
N PRO A 95 -4.65 7.97 7.60
CA PRO A 95 -4.13 8.08 6.25
C PRO A 95 -2.63 8.33 6.34
N GLU A 96 -1.84 7.29 6.01
CA GLU A 96 -0.40 7.38 5.88
C GLU A 96 -0.01 8.66 5.11
N PRO A 97 0.97 9.45 5.58
CA PRO A 97 1.38 10.68 4.91
C PRO A 97 1.90 10.42 3.48
N GLN A 98 2.25 9.17 3.17
CA GLN A 98 2.70 8.72 1.86
C GLN A 98 1.55 8.50 0.86
N GLY A 99 0.30 8.49 1.35
CA GLY A 99 -0.92 8.23 0.59
C GLY A 99 -1.86 9.42 0.46
N GLN A 100 -1.44 10.63 0.89
CA GLN A 100 -2.11 11.83 0.44
C GLN A 100 -2.00 11.85 -1.08
N ARG A 101 -3.10 11.50 -1.76
CA ARG A 101 -3.25 11.73 -3.19
C ARG A 101 -2.85 13.18 -3.41
N SER A 102 -1.69 13.38 -4.00
CA SER A 102 -1.22 14.71 -4.30
C SER A 102 -2.27 15.35 -5.20
N THR A 103 -2.97 16.36 -4.68
CA THR A 103 -3.77 17.26 -5.51
C THR A 103 -2.87 18.11 -6.41
N THR A 104 -1.55 18.07 -6.17
CA THR A 104 -0.57 18.67 -7.06
C THR A 104 -0.45 17.85 -8.35
N VAL A 105 -0.62 18.54 -9.47
CA VAL A 105 -0.50 17.98 -10.81
C VAL A 105 0.96 17.61 -11.06
N ASN A 106 1.21 16.40 -11.58
CA ASN A 106 2.56 16.02 -12.02
C ASN A 106 2.92 16.82 -13.28
N GLN A 107 3.68 17.91 -13.10
CA GLN A 107 4.07 18.83 -14.16
C GLN A 107 4.91 18.15 -15.25
N GLU A 108 5.73 17.17 -14.89
CA GLU A 108 6.54 16.43 -15.88
C GLU A 108 5.68 15.53 -16.76
N ALA A 109 4.70 14.84 -16.17
CA ALA A 109 3.76 14.03 -16.92
C ALA A 109 2.91 14.90 -17.86
N ALA A 110 2.40 16.04 -17.37
CA ALA A 110 1.68 17.00 -18.20
C ALA A 110 2.56 17.54 -19.35
N ALA A 111 3.83 17.86 -19.08
CA ALA A 111 4.76 18.31 -20.11
C ALA A 111 5.06 17.22 -21.16
N ARG A 112 5.11 15.93 -20.77
CA ARG A 112 5.28 14.81 -21.72
C ARG A 112 4.05 14.65 -22.61
N ILE A 113 2.84 14.75 -22.04
CA ILE A 113 1.57 14.68 -22.79
C ILE A 113 1.50 15.84 -23.79
N LEU A 114 1.75 17.07 -23.34
CA LEU A 114 1.71 18.25 -24.21
C LEU A 114 2.77 18.21 -25.32
N LYS A 115 3.97 17.68 -25.05
CA LYS A 115 5.02 17.51 -26.07
C LYS A 115 4.67 16.48 -27.13
N ALA A 116 4.00 15.39 -26.74
CA ALA A 116 3.56 14.36 -27.67
C ALA A 116 2.44 14.88 -28.58
N ASP A 117 1.47 15.61 -28.02
CA ASP A 117 0.32 16.14 -28.74
C ASP A 117 0.68 17.32 -29.67
N LEU A 118 1.65 18.15 -29.28
CA LEU A 118 2.07 19.33 -30.05
C LEU A 118 3.30 19.10 -30.92
N ALA A 119 3.72 17.84 -31.10
CA ALA A 119 4.89 17.50 -31.92
C ALA A 119 4.76 17.96 -33.39
N ASP A 120 3.52 17.97 -33.90
CA ASP A 120 3.22 18.33 -35.29
C ASP A 120 3.19 19.84 -35.53
N ASN A 121 3.09 20.66 -34.46
CA ASN A 121 3.02 22.13 -34.56
C ASN A 121 4.27 22.79 -33.96
N LYS A 122 5.27 23.01 -34.82
CA LYS A 122 6.59 23.59 -34.47
C LYS A 122 6.53 24.97 -33.78
N ALA A 123 5.51 25.79 -34.09
CA ALA A 123 5.37 27.11 -33.48
C ALA A 123 4.88 27.04 -32.03
N LEU A 124 3.99 26.08 -31.73
CA LEU A 124 3.46 25.87 -30.38
C LEU A 124 4.41 25.07 -29.50
N SER A 125 5.15 24.12 -30.08
CA SER A 125 6.17 23.36 -29.35
C SER A 125 7.35 24.24 -28.89
N ALA A 126 7.76 25.23 -29.70
CA ALA A 126 8.76 26.22 -29.29
C ALA A 126 8.30 27.07 -28.10
N LYS A 127 7.05 27.58 -28.13
CA LYS A 127 6.46 28.35 -27.01
C LYS A 127 6.31 27.52 -25.74
N LEU A 128 6.01 26.23 -25.86
CA LEU A 128 5.98 25.33 -24.71
C LEU A 128 7.38 25.07 -24.15
N ALA A 129 8.38 24.89 -25.00
CA ALA A 129 9.76 24.70 -24.56
C ALA A 129 10.27 25.92 -23.76
N GLU A 130 9.95 27.13 -24.23
CA GLU A 130 10.23 28.39 -23.54
C GLU A 130 9.57 28.43 -22.14
N LYS A 131 8.26 28.17 -22.06
CA LYS A 131 7.55 28.15 -20.77
C LYS A 131 8.05 27.08 -19.81
N ILE A 132 8.44 25.91 -20.31
CA ILE A 132 9.03 24.85 -19.49
C ILE A 132 10.41 25.28 -18.94
N ALA A 133 11.21 26.01 -19.72
CA ALA A 133 12.49 26.53 -19.29
C ALA A 133 12.33 27.62 -18.22
N GLU A 134 11.37 28.52 -18.39
CA GLU A 134 11.05 29.55 -17.40
C GLU A 134 10.61 28.95 -16.06
N GLU A 135 9.69 27.98 -16.08
CA GLU A 135 9.22 27.34 -14.85
C GLU A 135 10.33 26.54 -14.16
N ARG A 136 11.24 25.90 -14.92
CA ARG A 136 12.42 25.25 -14.36
C ARG A 136 13.40 26.25 -13.73
N ALA A 137 13.61 27.40 -14.36
CA ALA A 137 14.45 28.46 -13.80
C ALA A 137 13.86 29.01 -12.49
N LYS A 138 12.55 29.27 -12.46
CA LYS A 138 11.83 29.70 -11.25
C LYS A 138 11.90 28.66 -10.13
N ALA A 139 11.75 27.37 -10.46
CA ALA A 139 11.86 26.28 -9.50
C ALA A 139 13.28 26.19 -8.90
N LEU A 140 14.32 26.38 -9.72
CA LEU A 140 15.71 26.41 -9.25
C LEU A 140 15.97 27.59 -8.31
N LEU A 141 15.53 28.80 -8.66
CA LEU A 141 15.64 29.99 -7.79
C LEU A 141 14.95 29.76 -6.44
N LYS A 142 13.71 29.25 -6.45
CA LYS A 142 12.96 28.95 -5.23
C LYS A 142 13.62 27.89 -4.36
N SER A 143 14.29 26.91 -4.97
CA SER A 143 15.04 25.87 -4.25
C SER A 143 16.31 26.40 -3.58
N VAL A 144 16.94 27.43 -4.17
CA VAL A 144 18.12 28.10 -3.61
C VAL A 144 17.73 29.03 -2.46
N GLU A 145 16.63 29.79 -2.59
CA GLU A 145 16.14 30.68 -1.53
C GLU A 145 15.56 29.93 -0.32
N GLY A 146 14.92 28.77 -0.51
CA GLY A 146 14.41 27.93 0.58
C GLY A 146 15.46 27.05 1.28
N GLY A 147 16.72 27.10 0.84
CA GLY A 147 17.77 26.13 1.18
C GLY A 147 18.90 26.64 2.09
N SER A 148 18.77 27.79 2.77
CA SER A 148 19.80 28.35 3.66
C SER A 148 19.94 27.63 5.01
N GLY A 149 19.73 26.31 5.05
CA GLY A 149 19.82 25.53 6.27
C GLY A 149 19.73 24.03 6.04
N LYS A 150 20.67 23.44 5.28
CA LYS A 150 21.28 22.09 5.51
C LYS A 150 22.19 21.70 4.34
N LYS A 151 23.47 22.09 4.40
CA LYS A 151 24.53 21.48 3.59
C LYS A 151 24.90 20.13 4.22
N SER A 152 24.71 19.02 3.51
CA SER A 152 25.72 17.95 3.37
C SER A 152 25.23 16.77 2.51
N LYS A 153 26.08 16.38 1.56
CA LYS A 153 26.19 15.08 0.88
C LYS A 153 25.15 14.71 -0.18
N ARG A 154 25.45 15.06 -1.45
CA ARG A 154 26.17 14.19 -2.40
C ARG A 154 26.28 14.91 -3.75
N ALA A 155 27.49 15.35 -4.07
CA ALA A 155 27.90 15.66 -5.44
C ALA A 155 28.89 14.56 -5.85
N ALA A 156 28.52 13.80 -6.89
CA ALA A 156 29.37 13.05 -7.81
C ALA A 156 28.49 11.98 -8.47
N ASP A 157 27.91 12.29 -9.62
CA ASP A 157 28.07 11.57 -10.89
C ASP A 157 27.02 12.14 -11.86
N ASP A 158 27.47 12.89 -12.87
CA ASP A 158 27.24 12.56 -14.28
C ASP A 158 27.74 13.74 -15.14
N SER A 159 29.02 13.64 -15.51
CA SER A 159 29.63 14.53 -16.49
C SER A 159 29.29 14.03 -17.89
N ALA A 160 28.55 14.86 -18.62
CA ALA A 160 28.69 15.13 -20.04
C ALA A 160 28.66 13.93 -21.02
N SER A 161 27.58 13.85 -21.79
CA SER A 161 27.71 13.61 -23.23
C SER A 161 26.78 14.56 -23.98
N ALA A 162 27.39 15.61 -24.54
CA ALA A 162 26.80 16.48 -25.53
C ALA A 162 26.63 15.69 -26.84
N GLY A 163 25.42 15.71 -27.40
CA GLY A 163 25.15 15.21 -28.74
C GLY A 163 24.57 16.31 -29.60
N GLU A 164 25.43 17.05 -30.29
CA GLU A 164 25.05 17.82 -31.48
C GLU A 164 25.20 16.94 -32.73
N ALA A 165 24.27 17.14 -33.65
CA ALA A 165 24.09 16.39 -34.87
C ALA A 165 25.17 16.69 -35.92
N SER A 166 25.55 15.67 -36.69
CA SER A 166 25.93 15.85 -38.10
C SER A 166 25.69 14.57 -38.91
N THR A 167 25.33 14.82 -40.16
CA THR A 167 24.77 13.97 -41.20
C THR A 167 25.77 13.09 -41.95
N ASP A 168 25.20 12.08 -42.61
CA ASP A 168 25.52 11.60 -43.97
C ASP A 168 26.22 10.23 -44.17
N GLN A 169 25.84 9.63 -45.29
CA GLN A 169 25.83 8.24 -45.75
C GLN A 169 27.19 7.57 -45.99
N GLY A 170 27.18 6.23 -46.08
CA GLY A 170 28.19 5.47 -46.83
C GLY A 170 28.43 4.04 -46.33
N GLY A 171 27.83 3.04 -46.98
CA GLY A 171 27.88 1.64 -46.53
C GLY A 171 29.13 0.83 -46.90
N LYS A 172 29.37 -0.29 -46.18
CA LYS A 172 29.57 -1.66 -46.74
C LYS A 172 29.89 -2.70 -45.65
N LYS A 173 29.06 -3.75 -45.65
CA LYS A 173 29.24 -5.15 -45.21
C LYS A 173 30.60 -5.57 -44.61
N LYS A 174 30.56 -6.27 -43.46
CA LYS A 174 31.23 -7.59 -43.28
C LYS A 174 30.57 -8.42 -42.16
N LYS A 175 30.35 -9.69 -42.50
CA LYS A 175 29.69 -10.80 -41.78
C LYS A 175 30.71 -11.49 -40.86
N HIS A 176 30.34 -11.90 -39.63
CA HIS A 176 30.88 -13.08 -38.91
C HIS A 176 29.92 -13.42 -37.75
N LYS A 177 29.03 -14.42 -37.90
CA LYS A 177 29.15 -15.85 -37.52
C LYS A 177 29.07 -16.08 -35.99
N HIS A 178 27.84 -16.20 -35.47
CA HIS A 178 27.58 -16.69 -34.11
C HIS A 178 27.55 -18.22 -34.11
N GLY A 179 28.48 -18.85 -33.40
CA GLY A 179 28.50 -20.29 -33.16
C GLY A 179 27.43 -20.68 -32.12
N LYS A 180 26.59 -21.66 -32.48
CA LYS A 180 25.59 -22.29 -31.61
C LYS A 180 26.24 -23.54 -31.01
N LYS A 181 26.52 -23.55 -29.70
CA LYS A 181 27.02 -24.74 -28.98
C LYS A 181 25.84 -25.63 -28.61
N SER A 182 25.79 -26.81 -29.23
CA SER A 182 25.04 -27.98 -28.77
C SER A 182 25.72 -28.57 -27.53
N ARG A 183 24.94 -28.95 -26.52
CA ARG A 183 25.35 -29.86 -25.46
C ARG A 183 24.54 -31.16 -25.59
N ARG A 184 25.32 -32.24 -25.62
CA ARG A 184 24.97 -33.63 -25.34
C ARG A 184 24.10 -33.78 -24.10
#